data_AF-A0A936VE08-F1
#
_entry.id   AF-A0A936VE08-F1
#
_cell.length_a   1.000
_cell.length_b   1.000
_cell.length_c   1.000
_cell.angle_alpha   90.00
_cell.angle_beta   90.00
_cell.angle_gamma   90.00
#
_symmetry.space_group_name_H-M   'P 1'
#
loop_
_entity.id
_entity.type
_entity.pdbx_description
1 polymer ?
#
loop_
_entity_poly.entity_id
_entity_poly.type
_entity_poly.pdbx_seq_one_letter_code
_entity_poly.pdbx_strand_id
1 'polypeptide(L)' 'MLVSDNLDIEASANDDITLPDGVELPAFLASIESKLIAEALLDSNGVQAEAARHLGISRSDIAYKIRKYGL' A
#
# COMPACT_ATOMS: atom_id res chain seq x y z
N MET A 1 11.42 -37.09 -19.39
CA MET A 1 12.54 -36.55 -18.61
C MET A 1 12.11 -35.16 -18.16
N LEU A 2 11.63 -35.05 -16.93
CA LEU A 2 11.24 -33.81 -16.27
C LEU A 2 12.46 -33.27 -15.52
N VAL A 3 12.90 -32.06 -15.86
CA VAL A 3 13.55 -31.07 -14.98
C VAL A 3 13.63 -29.77 -15.80
N SER A 4 13.15 -28.60 -15.38
CA SER A 4 12.83 -28.15 -14.04
C SER A 4 11.70 -27.14 -14.07
N ASP A 5 10.91 -27.22 -13.01
CA ASP A 5 10.03 -26.20 -12.47
C ASP A 5 10.65 -24.80 -12.55
N ASN A 6 9.84 -23.84 -12.99
CA ASN A 6 9.92 -22.48 -12.49
C ASN A 6 8.54 -22.14 -11.91
N LEU A 7 8.25 -22.79 -10.78
CA LEU A 7 7.28 -22.33 -9.79
C LEU A 7 7.88 -21.06 -9.19
N ASP A 8 7.18 -19.93 -9.26
CA ASP A 8 7.21 -18.80 -8.31
C ASP A 8 6.43 -17.59 -8.85
N ILE A 9 5.13 -17.76 -9.09
CA ILE A 9 4.19 -16.63 -8.98
C ILE A 9 3.01 -17.08 -8.12
N GLU A 10 3.32 -17.54 -6.90
CA GLU A 10 2.32 -17.49 -5.83
C GLU A 10 2.29 -16.05 -5.28
N ALA A 11 1.58 -15.17 -5.97
CA ALA A 11 1.04 -13.97 -5.33
C ALA A 11 -0.17 -14.38 -4.48
N SER A 12 0.07 -15.22 -3.46
CA SER A 12 -0.87 -15.41 -2.37
C SER A 12 -0.64 -14.30 -1.33
N ALA A 13 -0.88 -13.06 -1.75
CA ALA A 13 -0.91 -11.90 -0.84
C ALA A 13 -2.31 -11.76 -0.20
N ASN A 14 -2.85 -12.87 0.32
CA ASN A 14 -4.01 -12.84 1.19
C ASN A 14 -3.54 -13.17 2.62
N ASP A 15 -2.72 -12.29 3.18
CA ASP A 15 -2.70 -12.16 4.63
C ASP A 15 -4.06 -11.56 5.01
N ASP A 16 -4.90 -12.33 5.69
CA ASP A 16 -6.26 -11.93 6.05
C ASP A 16 -6.25 -10.60 6.85
N ILE A 17 -6.67 -9.51 6.19
CA ILE A 17 -6.84 -8.21 6.83
C ILE A 17 -8.02 -8.34 7.81
N THR A 18 -7.72 -8.42 9.10
CA THR A 18 -8.72 -8.52 10.16
C THR A 18 -8.91 -7.17 10.85
N LEU A 19 -10.16 -6.70 10.95
CA LEU A 19 -10.51 -5.50 11.70
C LEU A 19 -10.38 -5.78 13.21
N PRO A 20 -9.58 -5.02 13.97
CA PRO A 20 -9.47 -5.22 15.42
C PRO A 20 -10.74 -4.83 16.18
N ASP A 21 -11.02 -5.55 17.26
CA ASP A 21 -12.16 -5.25 18.14
C ASP A 21 -12.08 -3.82 18.69
N GLY A 22 -13.21 -3.11 18.65
CA GLY A 22 -13.32 -1.74 19.15
C GLY A 22 -12.69 -0.67 18.27
N VAL A 23 -12.19 -1.01 17.08
CA VAL A 23 -11.72 -0.05 16.08
C VAL A 23 -12.77 0.16 15.01
N GLU A 24 -13.16 1.41 14.80
CA GLU A 24 -14.07 1.77 13.72
C GLU A 24 -13.39 1.60 12.35
N LEU A 25 -14.10 0.98 11.41
CA LEU A 25 -13.58 0.70 10.07
C LEU A 25 -12.93 1.91 9.37
N PRO A 26 -13.49 3.15 9.41
CA PRO A 26 -12.83 4.30 8.80
C PRO A 26 -11.46 4.62 9.39
N ALA A 27 -11.26 4.43 10.70
CA ALA A 27 -9.98 4.64 11.35
C ALA A 27 -8.96 3.55 10.97
N PHE A 28 -9.42 2.31 10.89
CA PHE A 28 -8.59 1.19 10.46
C PHE A 28 -8.12 1.36 9.01
N LEU A 29 -9.02 1.70 8.09
CA LEU A 29 -8.67 1.98 6.69
C LEU A 29 -7.71 3.16 6.57
N ALA A 30 -7.91 4.23 7.36
CA ALA A 30 -6.97 5.36 7.37
C ALA A 30 -5.56 4.94 7.85
N SER A 31 -5.47 4.00 8.79
CA SER A 31 -4.19 3.48 9.29
C SER A 31 -3.48 2.59 8.27
N ILE A 32 -4.22 1.78 7.51
CA ILE A 32 -3.67 0.97 6.42
C ILE A 32 -3.21 1.90 5.30
N GLU A 33 -4.06 2.83 4.89
CA GLU A 33 -3.78 3.78 3.82
C GLU A 33 -2.55 4.64 4.11
N SER A 34 -2.40 5.15 5.34
CA SER A 34 -1.23 5.96 5.70
C SER A 34 0.07 5.16 5.64
N LYS A 35 0.06 3.89 6.08
CA LYS A 35 1.22 2.99 6.00
C LYS A 35 1.62 2.73 4.55
N LEU A 36 0.66 2.37 3.69
CA LEU A 36 0.93 2.11 2.27
C LEU A 36 1.47 3.34 1.55
N ILE A 37 0.99 4.55 1.90
CA ILE A 37 1.52 5.80 1.33
C ILE A 37 2.95 6.07 1.81
N ALA A 38 3.23 5.84 3.10
CA ALA A 38 4.58 6.03 3.65
C ALA A 38 5.59 5.07 3.01
N GLU A 39 5.21 3.80 2.83
CA GLU A 39 6.03 2.79 2.14
C GLU A 39 6.27 3.16 0.68
N ALA A 40 5.21 3.51 -0.06
CA ALA A 40 5.35 3.93 -1.46
C ALA A 40 6.23 5.19 -1.61
N LEU A 41 6.16 6.13 -0.67
CA LEU A 41 7.05 7.29 -0.64
C LEU A 41 8.50 6.89 -0.39
N LEU A 42 8.75 5.98 0.56
CA LEU A 42 10.09 5.47 0.84
C LEU A 42 10.69 4.80 -0.40
N ASP A 43 9.95 3.89 -1.03
CA ASP A 43 10.36 3.16 -2.24
C ASP A 43 10.59 4.09 -3.43
N SER A 44 9.88 5.21 -3.45
CA SER A 44 9.99 6.25 -4.49
C SER A 44 11.01 7.34 -4.15
N ASN A 45 11.86 7.16 -3.12
CA ASN A 45 12.80 8.18 -2.64
C ASN A 45 12.15 9.55 -2.37
N GLY A 46 10.92 9.56 -1.85
CA GLY A 46 10.12 10.75 -1.56
C GLY A 46 9.44 11.40 -2.76
N VAL A 47 9.59 10.84 -3.98
CA VAL A 47 8.97 11.40 -5.18
C VAL A 47 7.47 11.06 -5.21
N GLN A 48 6.63 12.03 -4.81
CA GLN A 48 5.17 11.83 -4.71
C GLN A 48 4.51 11.34 -6.00
N ALA A 49 4.99 11.81 -7.17
CA ALA A 49 4.42 11.40 -8.45
C ALA A 49 4.68 9.92 -8.74
N GLU A 50 5.83 9.41 -8.33
CA GLU A 50 6.19 8.00 -8.51
C GLU A 50 5.47 7.12 -7.48
N ALA A 51 5.36 7.58 -6.23
CA ALA A 51 4.55 6.91 -5.22
C ALA A 51 3.07 6.81 -5.63
N ALA A 52 2.51 7.87 -6.23
CA ALA A 52 1.15 7.85 -6.77
C ALA A 52 1.02 6.83 -7.92
N ARG A 53 2.01 6.79 -8.82
CA ARG A 53 2.05 5.83 -9.92
C ARG A 53 2.11 4.39 -9.40
N HIS A 54 2.92 4.12 -8.37
CA HIS A 54 3.02 2.82 -7.72
C HIS A 54 1.70 2.38 -7.08
N LEU A 55 1.02 3.29 -6.40
CA LEU A 55 -0.25 3.01 -5.73
C LEU A 55 -1.47 3.05 -6.68
N GLY A 56 -1.30 3.46 -7.94
CA GLY A 56 -2.39 3.55 -8.90
C GLY A 56 -3.41 4.66 -8.61
N ILE A 57 -3.00 5.73 -7.92
CA ILE A 57 -3.86 6.87 -7.57
C ILE A 57 -3.39 8.15 -8.27
N SER A 58 -4.25 9.18 -8.30
CA SER A 58 -3.86 10.46 -8.91
C SER A 58 -2.84 11.21 -8.05
N ARG A 59 -2.04 12.08 -8.69
CA ARG A 59 -1.11 12.97 -8.00
C ARG A 59 -1.84 13.91 -7.02
N SER A 60 -3.06 14.34 -7.34
CA SER A 60 -3.85 15.20 -6.47
C SER A 60 -4.31 14.44 -5.22
N ASP A 61 -4.69 13.18 -5.36
CA ASP A 61 -5.12 12.33 -4.25
C ASP A 61 -3.97 12.04 -3.29
N ILE A 62 -2.79 11.66 -3.80
CA ILE A 62 -1.63 11.40 -2.93
C ILE A 62 -1.23 12.67 -2.17
N ALA A 63 -1.23 13.83 -2.84
CA ALA A 63 -0.87 15.11 -2.22
C ALA A 63 -1.85 15.49 -1.10
N TYR A 64 -3.15 15.21 -1.29
CA TYR A 64 -4.15 15.39 -0.25
C TYR A 64 -3.92 14.44 0.93
N LYS A 65 -3.69 13.14 0.67
CA LYS A 65 -3.52 12.12 1.72
C LYS A 65 -2.24 12.33 2.54
N ILE A 66 -1.13 12.72 1.90
CA ILE A 66 0.12 13.10 2.58
C ILE A 66 -0.14 14.21 3.60
N ARG A 67 -0.82 15.29 3.19
CA ARG A 67 -1.20 16.39 4.09
C ARG A 67 -2.14 15.94 5.20
N LYS A 68 -3.13 15.10 4.85
CA LYS A 68 -4.12 14.58 5.80
C LYS A 68 -3.46 13.72 6.89
N TYR A 69 -2.44 12.95 6.54
CA TYR A 69 -1.77 12.02 7.46
C TYR A 69 -0.47 12.55 8.06
N GLY A 70 0.01 13.73 7.63
CA GLY A 70 1.22 14.35 8.18
C GLY A 70 2.50 13.63 7.76
N LEU A 71 2.53 13.10 6.54
CA LEU A 71 3.67 12.41 5.93
C LEU A 71 4.59 13.39 5.16
#